data_AF-A0A3B8LSS5-F1
#
_entry.id   AF-A0A3B8LSS5-F1
#
_cell.length_a   1.000
_cell.length_b   1.000
_cell.length_c   1.000
_cell.angle_alpha   90.00
_cell.angle_beta   90.00
_cell.angle_gamma   90.00
#
_symmetry.space_group_name_H-M   'P 1'
#
loop_
_entity.id
_entity.type
_entity.pdbx_description
1 polymer ?
#
loop_
_entity_poly.entity_id
_entity_poly.type
_entity_poly.pdbx_seq_one_letter_code
_entity_poly.pdbx_strand_id
1 'polypeptide(L)'
;MSVSETPDFSTGVAGSDQVDPTLDVPLVLGTHELKGRLVVGTGKYATYELMQECLEASGAEVITVAVRRERLVDADGRNILDFIDLARYTILPNTAGCFTAEDAVRVARLGREILEGLENPGADWVKLEVLGDTRTLLPDPVATLEATRQLVDEGFQVLCYTSDDPISAKRLKEAGATSVMPAGSPIGSGQGLLNPNNIRICLEYLKEDDPDYPVIV
;
A
#
# COMPACT_ATOMS: atom_id res chain seq x y z
N MET A 1 34.30 5.18 40.52
CA MET A 1 35.04 4.80 39.29
C MET A 1 34.26 3.66 38.65
N SER A 2 33.70 3.72 37.45
CA SER A 2 33.72 4.69 36.36
C SER A 2 32.30 4.84 35.80
N VAL A 3 31.90 6.07 35.52
CA VAL A 3 30.74 6.39 34.69
C VAL A 3 31.10 5.95 33.26
N SER A 4 30.35 5.01 32.69
CA SER A 4 30.50 4.64 31.28
C SER A 4 29.68 5.62 30.44
N GLU A 5 30.36 6.26 29.50
CA GLU A 5 29.88 7.35 28.66
C GLU A 5 28.69 6.92 27.79
N THR A 6 27.67 7.77 27.75
CA THR A 6 26.59 7.75 26.76
C THR A 6 27.16 8.02 25.36
N PRO A 7 26.80 7.24 24.33
CA PRO A 7 27.27 7.51 22.98
C PRO A 7 26.67 8.82 22.45
N ASP A 8 27.54 9.65 21.89
CA ASP A 8 27.22 10.89 21.21
C ASP A 8 26.57 10.59 19.85
N PHE A 9 25.35 11.12 19.64
CA PHE A 9 24.61 11.06 18.38
C PHE A 9 24.67 12.41 17.64
N SER A 10 25.85 13.03 17.60
CA SER A 10 26.07 14.25 16.82
C SER A 10 26.27 13.95 15.33
N THR A 11 25.19 14.18 14.57
CA THR A 11 25.17 14.74 13.21
C THR A 11 26.26 14.29 12.23
N GLY A 12 26.06 13.12 11.63
CA GLY A 12 26.59 12.82 10.30
C GLY A 12 25.51 13.09 9.26
N VAL A 13 25.39 14.34 8.78
CA VAL A 13 24.68 14.59 7.51
C VAL A 13 25.61 14.09 6.42
N ALA A 14 25.49 12.81 6.07
CA ALA A 14 26.07 12.30 4.85
C ALA A 14 25.35 12.97 3.69
N GLY A 15 26.05 13.85 2.96
CA GLY A 15 25.58 14.35 1.67
C GLY A 15 25.41 13.17 0.72
N SER A 16 24.17 12.77 0.47
CA SER A 16 23.84 11.73 -0.50
C SER A 16 23.30 12.37 -1.78
N ASP A 17 24.17 13.04 -2.54
CA ASP A 17 23.91 13.34 -3.96
C ASP A 17 24.17 12.11 -4.85
N GLN A 18 24.39 10.93 -4.26
CA GLN A 18 24.36 9.67 -5.00
C GLN A 18 22.90 9.25 -5.17
N VAL A 19 22.36 9.55 -6.34
CA VAL A 19 21.13 8.91 -6.85
C VAL A 19 21.38 7.40 -6.84
N ASP A 20 20.55 6.67 -6.11
CA ASP A 20 20.60 5.22 -6.09
C ASP A 20 20.30 4.70 -7.50
N PRO A 21 21.25 4.02 -8.18
CA PRO A 21 21.09 3.57 -9.56
C PRO A 21 19.96 2.55 -9.74
N THR A 22 19.41 1.98 -8.65
CA THR A 22 18.22 1.13 -8.70
C THR A 22 16.93 1.92 -8.91
N LEU A 23 16.94 3.24 -8.68
CA LEU A 23 15.79 4.12 -8.96
C LEU A 23 15.56 4.33 -10.46
N ASP A 24 16.57 4.08 -11.31
CA ASP A 24 16.46 4.20 -12.77
C ASP A 24 15.83 2.95 -13.44
N VAL A 25 15.63 1.87 -12.68
CA VAL A 25 14.95 0.66 -13.16
C VAL A 25 13.45 0.77 -12.85
N PRO A 26 12.55 0.47 -13.81
CA PRO A 26 11.12 0.42 -13.54
C PRO A 26 10.77 -0.50 -12.37
N LEU A 27 9.85 -0.07 -11.52
CA LEU A 27 9.29 -0.92 -10.47
C LEU A 27 8.23 -1.83 -11.11
N VAL A 28 8.44 -3.15 -11.03
CA VAL A 28 7.46 -4.13 -11.50
C VAL A 28 6.55 -4.53 -10.33
N LEU A 29 5.25 -4.28 -10.47
CA LEU A 29 4.20 -4.74 -9.55
C LEU A 29 3.34 -5.76 -10.29
N GLY A 30 3.76 -7.02 -10.19
CA GLY A 30 3.24 -8.17 -10.93
C GLY A 30 3.26 -7.94 -12.44
N THR A 31 2.13 -7.67 -13.11
CA THR A 31 2.13 -7.46 -14.58
C THR A 31 2.30 -6.00 -15.00
N HIS A 32 2.42 -5.06 -14.07
CA HIS A 32 2.51 -3.64 -14.38
C HIS A 32 3.91 -3.10 -14.11
N GLU A 33 4.40 -2.28 -15.04
CA GLU A 33 5.67 -1.56 -14.89
C GLU A 33 5.40 -0.10 -14.54
N LEU A 34 6.04 0.39 -13.48
CA LEU A 34 5.91 1.76 -12.98
C LEU A 34 7.24 2.50 -13.09
N LYS A 35 7.19 3.78 -13.44
CA LYS A 35 8.38 4.65 -13.46
C LYS A 35 8.59 5.29 -12.09
N GLY A 36 7.50 5.62 -11.41
CA GLY A 36 7.47 6.15 -10.06
C GLY A 36 7.42 5.08 -8.98
N ARG A 37 7.85 5.45 -7.77
CA ARG A 37 7.82 4.61 -6.56
C ARG A 37 6.92 5.19 -5.47
N LEU A 38 6.16 6.23 -5.80
CA LEU A 38 5.23 6.90 -4.90
C LEU A 38 3.79 6.50 -5.25
N VAL A 39 3.12 5.86 -4.29
CA VAL A 39 1.69 5.56 -4.36
C VAL A 39 0.95 6.53 -3.45
N VAL A 40 -0.12 7.17 -3.95
CA VAL A 40 -0.83 8.23 -3.21
C VAL A 40 -2.25 7.84 -2.87
N GLY A 41 -2.67 8.08 -1.63
CA GLY A 41 -4.05 7.84 -1.19
C GLY A 41 -4.98 9.02 -1.49
N THR A 42 -6.26 8.76 -1.72
CA THR A 42 -7.27 9.79 -2.08
C THR A 42 -8.19 10.23 -0.92
N GLY A 43 -8.10 9.60 0.25
CA GLY A 43 -9.19 9.65 1.25
C GLY A 43 -9.21 10.82 2.24
N LYS A 44 -8.31 11.81 2.17
CA LYS A 44 -8.14 12.84 3.22
C LYS A 44 -8.09 14.29 2.73
N TYR A 45 -8.31 14.52 1.44
CA TYR A 45 -8.32 15.87 0.89
C TYR A 45 -9.59 16.64 1.29
N ALA A 46 -9.46 17.96 1.46
CA ALA A 46 -10.59 18.82 1.83
C ALA A 46 -11.62 18.95 0.70
N THR A 47 -11.17 18.95 -0.56
CA THR A 47 -12.01 18.95 -1.75
C THR A 47 -11.39 18.07 -2.84
N TYR A 48 -12.18 17.70 -3.85
CA TYR A 48 -11.68 16.91 -4.97
C TYR A 48 -10.78 17.71 -5.90
N GLU A 49 -10.97 19.02 -6.01
CA GLU A 49 -10.11 19.91 -6.78
C GLU A 49 -8.71 19.99 -6.13
N LEU A 50 -8.65 20.12 -4.80
CA LEU A 50 -7.39 20.06 -4.07
C LEU A 50 -6.71 18.69 -4.18
N MET A 51 -7.51 17.60 -4.17
CA MET A 51 -7.00 16.26 -4.45
C MET A 51 -6.31 16.22 -5.82
N GLN A 52 -6.96 16.71 -6.88
CA GLN A 52 -6.38 16.74 -8.22
C GLN A 52 -5.06 17.51 -8.27
N GLU A 53 -5.01 18.70 -7.68
CA GLU A 53 -3.78 19.52 -7.60
C GLU A 53 -2.65 18.77 -6.87
N CYS A 54 -2.96 18.08 -5.77
CA CYS A 54 -1.98 17.29 -5.02
C CYS A 54 -1.52 16.04 -5.77
N LEU A 55 -2.43 15.33 -6.46
CA LEU A 55 -2.07 14.18 -7.28
C LEU A 55 -1.15 14.61 -8.43
N GLU A 56 -1.47 15.70 -9.11
CA GLU A 56 -0.64 16.30 -10.16
C GLU A 56 0.77 16.62 -9.64
N ALA A 57 0.84 17.38 -8.54
CA ALA A 57 2.10 17.81 -7.95
C ALA A 57 2.95 16.65 -7.42
N SER A 58 2.33 15.54 -7.00
CA SER A 58 3.03 14.36 -6.51
C SER A 58 3.78 13.59 -7.61
N GLY A 59 3.36 13.74 -8.87
CA GLY A 59 3.89 12.94 -9.99
C GLY A 59 3.59 11.44 -9.89
N ALA A 60 2.67 11.01 -9.01
CA ALA A 60 2.33 9.61 -8.85
C ALA A 60 1.63 9.06 -10.09
N GLU A 61 1.93 7.81 -10.44
CA GLU A 61 1.24 7.07 -11.51
C GLU A 61 0.14 6.16 -10.94
N VAL A 62 0.23 5.81 -9.65
CA VAL A 62 -0.70 4.94 -8.94
C VAL A 62 -1.35 5.68 -7.79
N ILE A 63 -2.68 5.60 -7.73
CA ILE A 63 -3.47 6.18 -6.64
C ILE A 63 -4.37 5.12 -6.02
N THR A 64 -4.55 5.17 -4.70
CA THR A 64 -5.46 4.23 -4.02
C THR A 64 -6.85 4.83 -3.87
N VAL A 65 -7.89 4.06 -4.18
CA VAL A 65 -9.30 4.46 -4.01
C VAL A 65 -10.04 3.42 -3.18
N ALA A 66 -10.80 3.86 -2.18
CA ALA A 66 -11.64 2.97 -1.38
C ALA A 66 -12.94 2.67 -2.14
N VAL A 67 -13.14 1.41 -2.55
CA VAL A 67 -14.23 1.00 -3.45
C VAL A 67 -15.54 0.65 -2.73
N ARG A 68 -15.91 1.46 -1.72
CA ARG A 68 -17.23 1.36 -1.07
C ARG A 68 -18.14 2.47 -1.56
N ARG A 69 -19.43 2.19 -1.70
CA ARG A 69 -20.42 3.15 -2.21
C ARG A 69 -20.42 4.46 -1.42
N GLU A 70 -20.37 4.39 -0.09
CA GLU A 70 -20.26 5.55 0.81
C GLU A 70 -18.91 6.29 0.75
N ARG A 71 -17.92 5.76 0.03
CA ARG A 71 -16.60 6.39 -0.15
C ARG A 71 -16.39 6.94 -1.55
N LEU A 72 -17.17 6.48 -2.53
CA LEU A 72 -17.13 7.01 -3.89
C LEU A 72 -17.88 8.33 -4.01
N VAL A 73 -18.89 8.57 -3.16
CA VAL A 73 -19.74 9.75 -3.24
C VAL A 73 -19.57 10.64 -2.01
N ASP A 74 -19.30 11.94 -2.20
CA ASP A 74 -19.21 12.89 -1.10
C ASP A 74 -20.60 13.32 -0.55
N ALA A 75 -20.59 14.20 0.46
CA ALA A 75 -21.81 14.73 1.08
C ALA A 75 -22.70 15.51 0.10
N ASP A 76 -22.12 16.03 -0.99
CA ASP A 76 -22.81 16.80 -2.03
C ASP A 76 -23.26 15.90 -3.20
N GLY A 77 -23.06 14.59 -3.10
CA GLY A 77 -23.48 13.63 -4.13
C GLY A 77 -22.51 13.49 -5.31
N ARG A 78 -21.30 14.07 -5.22
CA ARG A 78 -20.31 14.03 -6.31
C ARG A 78 -19.47 12.76 -6.21
N ASN A 79 -19.18 12.14 -7.35
CA ASN A 79 -18.38 10.92 -7.40
C ASN A 79 -16.89 11.24 -7.55
N ILE A 80 -16.04 10.71 -6.67
CA ILE A 80 -14.57 10.90 -6.70
C ILE A 80 -13.96 10.50 -8.05
N LEU A 81 -14.52 9.48 -8.71
CA LEU A 81 -14.02 8.97 -9.99
C LEU A 81 -14.17 10.01 -11.10
N ASP A 82 -15.14 10.92 -11.00
CA ASP A 82 -15.32 12.03 -11.95
C ASP A 82 -14.19 13.08 -11.86
N PHE A 83 -13.37 13.01 -10.80
CA PHE A 83 -12.25 13.92 -10.53
C PHE A 83 -10.90 13.23 -10.72
N ILE A 84 -10.87 11.97 -11.17
CA ILE A 84 -9.63 11.24 -11.43
C ILE A 84 -9.45 11.14 -12.94
N ASP A 85 -8.28 11.57 -13.45
CA ASP A 85 -7.91 11.33 -14.84
C ASP A 85 -7.50 9.87 -15.03
N LEU A 86 -8.47 9.05 -15.46
CA LEU A 86 -8.30 7.61 -15.67
C LEU A 86 -7.33 7.26 -16.80
N ALA A 87 -7.01 8.22 -17.69
CA ALA A 87 -5.99 8.01 -18.72
C ALA A 87 -4.57 8.17 -18.17
N ARG A 88 -4.42 8.90 -17.06
CA ARG A 88 -3.14 9.14 -16.39
C ARG A 88 -2.86 8.18 -15.25
N TYR A 89 -3.87 7.90 -14.41
CA TYR A 89 -3.68 7.17 -13.17
C TYR A 89 -4.12 5.72 -13.28
N THR A 90 -3.25 4.82 -12.82
CA THR A 90 -3.66 3.44 -12.50
C THR A 90 -4.27 3.44 -11.10
N ILE A 91 -5.51 2.98 -10.98
CA ILE A 91 -6.20 2.92 -9.69
C ILE A 91 -5.83 1.61 -8.99
N LEU A 92 -5.35 1.71 -7.76
CA LEU A 92 -5.20 0.59 -6.85
C LEU A 92 -6.41 0.54 -5.90
N PRO A 93 -7.44 -0.28 -6.18
CA PRO A 93 -8.63 -0.33 -5.35
C PRO A 93 -8.28 -0.99 -4.00
N ASN A 94 -8.79 -0.45 -2.90
CA ASN A 94 -8.52 -0.99 -1.57
C ASN A 94 -9.78 -1.45 -0.84
N THR A 95 -9.59 -2.40 0.07
CA THR A 95 -10.67 -2.95 0.92
C THR A 95 -10.80 -2.20 2.24
N ALA A 96 -10.49 -0.90 2.28
CA ALA A 96 -10.49 -0.12 3.51
C ALA A 96 -11.81 -0.26 4.28
N GLY A 97 -11.68 -0.41 5.61
CA GLY A 97 -12.80 -0.61 6.53
C GLY A 97 -13.36 -2.04 6.57
N CYS A 98 -12.71 -3.02 5.93
CA CYS A 98 -13.06 -4.43 6.09
C CYS A 98 -12.45 -4.99 7.38
N PHE A 99 -13.20 -5.79 8.13
CA PHE A 99 -12.77 -6.40 9.40
C PHE A 99 -12.80 -7.93 9.37
N THR A 100 -13.19 -8.51 8.22
CA THR A 100 -13.24 -9.95 7.99
C THR A 100 -12.66 -10.25 6.61
N ALA A 101 -12.14 -11.46 6.43
CA ALA A 101 -11.65 -11.92 5.13
C ALA A 101 -12.76 -11.90 4.07
N GLU A 102 -13.96 -12.38 4.43
CA GLU A 102 -15.13 -12.43 3.56
C GLU A 102 -15.52 -11.03 3.04
N ASP A 103 -15.57 -10.03 3.91
CA ASP A 103 -15.89 -8.66 3.50
C ASP A 103 -14.82 -8.08 2.58
N ALA A 104 -13.53 -8.33 2.87
CA ALA A 104 -12.43 -7.85 2.04
C ALA A 104 -12.49 -8.47 0.64
N VAL A 105 -12.71 -9.77 0.54
CA VAL A 105 -12.86 -10.47 -0.75
C VAL A 105 -14.05 -9.92 -1.54
N ARG A 106 -15.21 -9.73 -0.89
CA ARG A 106 -16.39 -9.16 -1.54
C ARG A 106 -16.14 -7.74 -2.06
N VAL A 107 -15.45 -6.90 -1.27
CA VAL A 107 -15.12 -5.53 -1.68
C VAL A 107 -14.07 -5.50 -2.78
N ALA A 108 -13.10 -6.42 -2.77
CA ALA A 108 -12.11 -6.57 -3.83
C ALA A 108 -12.76 -6.91 -5.18
N ARG A 109 -13.69 -7.87 -5.20
CA ARG A 109 -14.47 -8.23 -6.40
C ARG A 109 -15.27 -7.05 -6.95
N LEU A 110 -15.94 -6.30 -6.08
CA LEU A 110 -16.64 -5.07 -6.48
C LEU A 110 -15.66 -4.04 -7.07
N GLY A 111 -14.48 -3.89 -6.48
CA GLY A 111 -13.43 -3.01 -7.01
C GLY A 111 -13.00 -3.39 -8.42
N ARG A 112 -12.73 -4.68 -8.65
CA ARG A 112 -12.43 -5.23 -9.99
C ARG A 112 -13.55 -4.92 -10.97
N GLU A 113 -14.81 -5.25 -10.65
CA GLU A 113 -15.96 -5.01 -11.54
C GLU A 113 -16.10 -3.52 -11.93
N ILE A 114 -15.91 -2.60 -10.98
CA ILE A 114 -15.95 -1.15 -11.23
C ILE A 114 -14.82 -0.76 -12.19
N LEU A 115 -13.59 -1.20 -11.93
CA LEU A 115 -12.43 -0.80 -12.73
C LEU A 115 -12.39 -1.45 -14.12
N GLU A 116 -12.89 -2.69 -14.26
CA GLU A 116 -13.13 -3.32 -15.57
C GLU A 116 -14.10 -2.49 -16.41
N GLY A 117 -15.21 -2.03 -15.81
CA GLY A 117 -16.18 -1.16 -16.49
C GLY A 117 -15.64 0.22 -16.86
N LEU A 118 -14.57 0.67 -16.21
CA LEU A 118 -13.85 1.91 -16.50
C LEU A 118 -12.64 1.70 -17.40
N GLU A 119 -12.37 0.46 -17.81
CA GLU A 119 -11.18 0.06 -18.58
C GLU A 119 -9.86 0.53 -17.93
N ASN A 120 -9.83 0.63 -16.60
CA ASN A 120 -8.64 1.07 -15.87
C ASN A 120 -7.66 -0.12 -15.70
N PRO A 121 -6.35 0.07 -15.94
CA PRO A 121 -5.37 -1.03 -15.87
C PRO A 121 -5.30 -1.72 -14.51
N GLY A 122 -5.63 -1.03 -13.41
CA GLY A 122 -5.56 -1.60 -12.07
C GLY A 122 -6.73 -2.53 -11.69
N ALA A 123 -7.56 -2.94 -12.65
CA ALA A 123 -8.70 -3.83 -12.43
C ALA A 123 -8.31 -5.21 -11.88
N ASP A 124 -7.10 -5.70 -12.18
CA ASP A 124 -6.58 -6.95 -11.64
C ASP A 124 -5.89 -6.80 -10.28
N TRP A 125 -5.66 -5.55 -9.82
CA TRP A 125 -5.09 -5.25 -8.52
C TRP A 125 -6.11 -5.21 -7.38
N VAL A 126 -5.60 -5.45 -6.18
CA VAL A 126 -6.25 -5.07 -4.93
C VAL A 126 -5.22 -4.74 -3.86
N LYS A 127 -5.36 -3.57 -3.22
CA LYS A 127 -4.70 -3.29 -1.94
C LYS A 127 -5.55 -3.90 -0.83
N LEU A 128 -5.14 -5.07 -0.38
CA LEU A 128 -5.86 -5.83 0.63
C LEU A 128 -5.59 -5.22 2.01
N GLU A 129 -6.66 -4.79 2.67
CA GLU A 129 -6.70 -4.27 4.02
C GLU A 129 -7.79 -5.02 4.81
N VAL A 130 -7.39 -5.89 5.74
CA VAL A 130 -8.29 -6.52 6.71
C VAL A 130 -7.89 -6.06 8.11
N LEU A 131 -8.69 -5.20 8.71
CA LEU A 131 -8.36 -4.54 9.97
C LEU A 131 -8.82 -5.37 11.17
N GLY A 132 -8.05 -5.37 12.25
CA GLY A 132 -8.43 -6.03 13.50
C GLY A 132 -9.42 -5.22 14.33
N ASP A 133 -9.31 -3.89 14.32
CA ASP A 133 -10.23 -3.01 15.04
C ASP A 133 -10.26 -1.58 14.46
N THR A 134 -11.33 -0.84 14.79
CA THR A 134 -11.58 0.54 14.30
C THR A 134 -10.72 1.60 14.97
N ARG A 135 -10.08 1.31 16.10
CA ARG A 135 -9.32 2.27 16.91
C ARG A 135 -7.86 2.32 16.48
N THR A 136 -7.22 1.17 16.31
CA THR A 136 -5.80 1.07 15.96
C THR A 136 -5.58 1.06 14.45
N LEU A 137 -6.57 0.56 13.68
CA LEU A 137 -6.46 0.31 12.25
C LEU A 137 -5.26 -0.59 11.90
N LEU A 138 -4.80 -1.40 12.84
CA LEU A 138 -3.81 -2.44 12.59
C LEU A 138 -4.47 -3.62 11.86
N PRO A 139 -3.71 -4.35 11.03
CA PRO A 139 -4.25 -5.48 10.29
C PRO A 139 -4.47 -6.70 11.19
N ASP A 140 -5.50 -7.50 10.91
CA ASP A 140 -5.65 -8.85 11.45
C ASP A 140 -4.80 -9.81 10.61
N PRO A 141 -3.72 -10.41 11.17
CA PRO A 141 -2.81 -11.23 10.38
C PRO A 141 -3.44 -12.54 9.88
N VAL A 142 -4.41 -13.09 10.60
CA VAL A 142 -5.07 -14.36 10.22
C VAL A 142 -6.05 -14.11 9.08
N ALA A 143 -6.92 -13.12 9.25
CA ALA A 143 -7.92 -12.79 8.24
C ALA A 143 -7.27 -12.21 6.96
N THR A 144 -6.18 -11.46 7.10
CA THR A 144 -5.41 -10.97 5.94
C THR A 144 -4.81 -12.13 5.14
N LEU A 145 -4.20 -13.12 5.81
CA LEU A 145 -3.62 -14.28 5.12
C LEU A 145 -4.69 -15.14 4.42
N GLU A 146 -5.85 -15.31 5.06
CA GLU A 146 -6.99 -16.02 4.47
C GLU A 146 -7.49 -15.32 3.19
N ALA A 147 -7.77 -14.02 3.26
CA ALA A 147 -8.22 -13.24 2.11
C ALA A 147 -7.15 -13.19 1.00
N THR A 148 -5.86 -13.12 1.36
CA THR A 148 -4.76 -13.15 0.38
C THR A 148 -4.82 -14.41 -0.47
N ARG A 149 -4.88 -15.60 0.15
CA ARG A 149 -4.94 -16.87 -0.59
C ARG A 149 -6.13 -16.93 -1.52
N GLN A 150 -7.31 -16.55 -1.01
CA GLN A 150 -8.53 -16.58 -1.80
C GLN A 150 -8.45 -15.62 -3.01
N LEU A 151 -7.96 -14.41 -2.82
CA LEU A 151 -7.86 -13.43 -3.90
C LEU A 151 -6.80 -13.84 -4.94
N VAL A 152 -5.67 -14.39 -4.51
CA VAL A 152 -4.66 -14.95 -5.41
C VAL A 152 -5.24 -16.10 -6.24
N ASP A 153 -5.98 -17.02 -5.62
CA ASP A 153 -6.67 -18.13 -6.32
C ASP A 153 -7.71 -17.61 -7.33
N GLU A 154 -8.29 -16.43 -7.08
CA GLU A 154 -9.20 -15.72 -7.98
C GLU A 154 -8.49 -14.82 -9.02
N GLY A 155 -7.16 -14.95 -9.13
CA GLY A 155 -6.34 -14.24 -10.11
C GLY A 155 -6.14 -12.76 -9.82
N PHE A 156 -6.35 -12.31 -8.58
CA PHE A 156 -5.94 -10.96 -8.19
C PHE A 156 -4.43 -10.88 -8.03
N GLN A 157 -3.90 -9.73 -8.43
CA GLN A 157 -2.60 -9.28 -8.00
C GLN A 157 -2.74 -8.53 -6.66
N VAL A 158 -2.41 -9.21 -5.57
CA VAL A 158 -2.73 -8.74 -4.21
C VAL A 158 -1.56 -7.97 -3.61
N LEU A 159 -1.80 -6.71 -3.23
CA LEU A 159 -0.87 -5.85 -2.50
C LEU A 159 -1.32 -5.80 -1.03
N CYS A 160 -0.65 -6.55 -0.16
CA CYS A 160 -1.15 -6.79 1.21
C CYS A 160 -0.63 -5.77 2.22
N TYR A 161 -1.53 -4.96 2.80
CA TYR A 161 -1.23 -4.20 4.01
C TYR A 161 -1.03 -5.15 5.20
N THR A 162 0.10 -5.04 5.88
CA THR A 162 0.44 -5.88 7.04
C THR A 162 1.18 -5.09 8.11
N SER A 163 1.36 -5.67 9.30
CA SER A 163 2.19 -5.09 10.35
C SER A 163 3.67 -5.20 9.97
N ASP A 164 4.56 -4.68 10.82
CA ASP A 164 5.99 -4.87 10.69
C ASP A 164 6.46 -6.28 11.14
N ASP A 165 5.59 -7.29 11.26
CA ASP A 165 5.98 -8.66 11.63
C ASP A 165 6.59 -9.42 10.43
N PRO A 166 7.89 -9.77 10.46
CA PRO A 166 8.54 -10.47 9.36
C PRO A 166 7.97 -11.87 9.07
N ILE A 167 7.39 -12.53 10.08
CA ILE A 167 6.77 -13.86 9.89
C ILE A 167 5.46 -13.72 9.12
N SER A 168 4.64 -12.72 9.47
CA SER A 168 3.43 -12.41 8.71
C SER A 168 3.76 -11.99 7.29
N ALA A 169 4.77 -11.13 7.10
CA ALA A 169 5.25 -10.72 5.78
C ALA A 169 5.65 -11.92 4.90
N LYS A 170 6.50 -12.82 5.42
CA LYS A 170 6.93 -14.02 4.70
C LYS A 170 5.75 -14.91 4.30
N ARG A 171 4.81 -15.14 5.21
CA ARG A 171 3.61 -15.96 4.95
C ARG A 171 2.71 -15.36 3.85
N LEU A 172 2.62 -14.04 3.77
CA LEU A 172 1.85 -13.36 2.73
C LEU A 172 2.51 -13.52 1.35
N LYS A 173 3.85 -13.40 1.26
CA LYS A 173 4.59 -13.73 0.04
C LYS A 173 4.38 -15.20 -0.37
N GLU A 174 4.52 -16.13 0.57
CA GLU A 174 4.29 -17.57 0.33
C GLU A 174 2.85 -17.88 -0.09
N ALA A 175 1.88 -17.06 0.32
CA ALA A 175 0.49 -17.14 -0.13
C ALA A 175 0.25 -16.58 -1.54
N GLY A 176 1.28 -16.03 -2.18
CA GLY A 176 1.23 -15.50 -3.54
C GLY A 176 0.89 -14.01 -3.63
N ALA A 177 1.01 -13.25 -2.54
CA ALA A 177 0.89 -11.79 -2.61
C ALA A 177 1.87 -11.23 -3.67
N THR A 178 1.39 -10.31 -4.51
CA THR A 178 2.20 -9.62 -5.52
C THR A 178 3.17 -8.64 -4.86
N SER A 179 2.75 -8.01 -3.76
CA SER A 179 3.57 -7.14 -2.93
C SER A 179 3.16 -7.30 -1.49
N VAL A 180 4.12 -7.19 -0.58
CA VAL A 180 3.84 -7.06 0.86
C VAL A 180 4.12 -5.63 1.29
N MET A 181 3.20 -5.06 2.07
CA MET A 181 3.23 -3.66 2.47
C MET A 181 3.27 -3.51 4.01
N PRO A 182 4.44 -3.65 4.65
CA PRO A 182 4.56 -3.54 6.10
C PRO A 182 4.43 -2.09 6.57
N ALA A 183 3.53 -1.84 7.51
CA ALA A 183 3.27 -0.51 8.05
C ALA A 183 4.49 0.11 8.77
N GLY A 184 4.79 1.37 8.50
CA GLY A 184 5.77 2.13 9.29
C GLY A 184 5.28 2.50 10.70
N SER A 185 4.01 2.89 10.80
CA SER A 185 3.30 3.25 12.03
C SER A 185 1.79 3.05 11.85
N PRO A 186 0.97 3.13 12.91
CA PRO A 186 -0.49 3.11 12.77
C PRO A 186 -1.01 4.14 11.75
N ILE A 187 -2.03 3.75 10.97
CA ILE A 187 -2.55 4.57 9.86
C ILE A 187 -2.95 5.96 10.36
N GLY A 188 -2.41 6.99 9.70
CA GLY A 188 -2.74 8.40 9.98
C GLY A 188 -2.05 8.99 11.20
N SER A 189 -1.17 8.28 11.90
CA SER A 189 -0.46 8.82 13.07
C SER A 189 0.67 9.79 12.71
N GLY A 190 1.24 9.70 11.51
CA GLY A 190 2.33 10.56 11.04
C GLY A 190 3.66 10.37 11.76
N GLN A 191 3.87 9.20 12.40
CA GLN A 191 5.05 8.95 13.22
C GLN A 191 6.27 8.42 12.43
N GLY A 192 6.13 8.18 11.13
CA GLY A 192 7.19 7.63 10.29
C GLY A 192 7.42 6.14 10.57
N LEU A 193 8.68 5.71 10.57
CA LEU A 193 9.08 4.32 10.83
C LEU A 193 9.34 4.10 12.32
N LEU A 194 8.41 3.45 13.02
CA LEU A 194 8.57 3.16 14.46
C LEU A 194 9.57 2.04 14.73
N ASN A 195 9.69 1.08 13.82
CA ASN A 195 10.54 -0.09 13.99
C ASN A 195 11.36 -0.40 12.72
N PRO A 196 12.39 0.41 12.42
CA PRO A 196 13.21 0.21 11.22
C PRO A 196 13.94 -1.14 11.18
N ASN A 197 14.20 -1.76 12.34
CA ASN A 197 14.84 -3.07 12.40
C ASN A 197 13.93 -4.17 11.85
N ASN A 198 12.66 -4.18 12.23
CA ASN A 198 11.71 -5.14 11.68
C ASN A 198 11.50 -4.94 10.17
N ILE A 199 11.42 -3.68 9.71
CA ILE A 199 11.33 -3.40 8.27
C ILE A 199 12.53 -3.97 7.51
N ARG A 200 13.74 -3.86 8.05
CA ARG A 200 14.94 -4.48 7.45
C ARG A 200 14.84 -6.00 7.39
N ILE A 201 14.36 -6.66 8.45
CA ILE A 201 14.17 -8.12 8.45
C ILE A 201 13.09 -8.52 7.43
N CYS A 202 11.99 -7.76 7.31
CA CYS A 202 11.00 -7.97 6.26
C CYS A 202 11.63 -7.90 4.87
N LEU A 203 12.46 -6.89 4.60
CA LEU A 203 13.17 -6.76 3.33
C LEU A 203 14.09 -7.96 3.07
N GLU A 204 14.88 -8.38 4.05
CA GLU A 204 15.77 -9.55 3.95
C GLU A 204 14.98 -10.83 3.64
N TYR A 205 13.88 -11.10 4.37
CA TYR A 205 13.07 -12.29 4.17
C TYR A 205 12.31 -12.29 2.85
N LEU A 206 11.74 -11.14 2.46
CA LEU A 206 10.95 -11.02 1.24
C LEU A 206 11.82 -11.04 -0.01
N LYS A 207 13.11 -10.70 0.10
CA LYS A 207 14.04 -10.65 -1.04
C LYS A 207 15.08 -11.78 -1.06
N GLU A 208 15.01 -12.72 -0.11
CA GLU A 208 15.97 -13.83 0.02
C GLU A 208 16.09 -14.68 -1.26
N ASP A 209 14.95 -15.01 -1.86
CA ASP A 209 14.82 -15.85 -3.06
C ASP A 209 14.35 -15.09 -4.31
N ASP A 210 13.99 -13.81 -4.14
CA ASP A 210 13.54 -12.91 -5.22
C ASP A 210 14.02 -11.47 -4.90
N PRO A 211 15.24 -11.09 -5.32
CA PRO A 211 15.82 -9.78 -5.03
C PRO A 211 14.97 -8.60 -5.50
N ASP A 212 14.12 -8.81 -6.52
CA ASP A 212 13.30 -7.78 -7.15
C ASP A 212 11.89 -7.73 -6.56
N TYR A 213 11.52 -8.65 -5.67
CA TYR A 213 10.20 -8.69 -5.03
C TYR A 213 9.84 -7.33 -4.42
N PRO A 214 8.66 -6.75 -4.76
CA PRO A 214 8.30 -5.42 -4.33
C PRO A 214 7.86 -5.41 -2.86
N VAL A 215 8.43 -4.49 -2.10
CA VAL A 215 8.08 -4.21 -0.71
C VAL A 215 7.82 -2.72 -0.60
N ILE A 216 6.61 -2.35 -0.16
CA ILE A 216 6.16 -0.95 -0.12
C ILE A 216 5.82 -0.59 1.31
N VAL A 217 6.49 0.42 1.88
CA VAL A 217 6.14 0.95 3.21
C VAL A 217 5.07 2.02 3.09
#